data_AF-A0A369FH39-F1
#
_entry.id   AF-A0A369FH39-F1
#
_cell.length_a   1.000
_cell.length_b   1.000
_cell.length_c   1.000
_cell.angle_alpha   90.00
_cell.angle_beta   90.00
_cell.angle_gamma   90.00
#
_symmetry.space_group_name_H-M   'P 1'
#
loop_
_entity.id
_entity.type
_entity.pdbx_description
1 polymer ?
#
loop_
_entity_poly.entity_id
_entity_poly.type
_entity_poly.pdbx_seq_one_letter_code
_entity_poly.pdbx_strand_id
1 'polypeptide(L)'
;NTGAHTHSVSGTAASAGAHTHSMTFVSGGSSGAPGSGSPDYSKYSVNTSSAGAHTHSVAIGSHGHTITVNAAGNAENTVKNIAFNYIVRLA
;
A
#
# COMPACT_ATOMS: atom_id res chain seq x y z
N ASN A 1 16.19 -25.99 -2.91
CA ASN A 1 15.18 -25.40 -2.01
C ASN A 1 15.62 -23.97 -1.74
N THR A 2 15.12 -23.03 -2.53
CA THR A 2 15.41 -21.60 -2.32
C THR A 2 14.25 -21.02 -1.53
N GLY A 3 14.60 -20.42 -0.38
CA GLY A 3 13.69 -20.03 0.68
C GLY A 3 12.68 -18.96 0.30
N ALA A 4 11.51 -19.07 0.92
CA ALA A 4 10.44 -18.09 0.82
C ALA A 4 10.90 -16.72 1.32
N HIS A 5 10.54 -15.65 0.61
CA HIS A 5 10.57 -14.31 1.15
C HIS A 5 9.40 -13.48 0.62
N THR A 6 9.01 -12.48 1.40
CA THR A 6 7.87 -11.60 1.14
C THR A 6 8.32 -10.14 1.23
N HIS A 7 7.86 -9.31 0.29
CA HIS A 7 7.92 -7.87 0.42
C HIS A 7 6.58 -7.35 0.94
N SER A 8 6.62 -6.50 1.96
CA SER A 8 5.45 -5.74 2.43
C SER A 8 5.79 -4.26 2.38
N VAL A 9 4.97 -3.50 1.65
CA VAL A 9 5.01 -2.04 1.65
C VAL A 9 3.63 -1.58 2.06
N SER A 10 3.56 -0.91 3.21
CA SER A 10 2.34 -0.28 3.72
C SER A 10 2.63 1.21 3.94
N GLY A 11 1.78 2.06 3.38
CA GLY A 11 1.82 3.49 3.60
C GLY A 11 0.52 4.16 3.17
N THR A 12 0.06 5.10 3.99
CA THR A 12 -1.00 6.04 3.61
C THR A 12 -0.32 7.35 3.23
N ALA A 13 -0.72 7.98 2.11
CA ALA A 13 -0.23 9.32 1.78
C ALA A 13 -0.54 10.27 2.96
N ALA A 14 0.47 10.98 3.46
CA ALA A 14 0.28 11.91 4.57
C ALA A 14 -0.69 13.02 4.14
N SER A 15 -1.86 13.07 4.78
CA SER A 15 -2.81 14.18 4.63
C SER A 15 -2.63 15.13 5.81
N ALA A 16 -2.63 16.44 5.56
CA ALA A 16 -2.58 17.48 6.59
C ALA A 16 -3.79 17.45 7.57
N GLY A 17 -4.74 16.53 7.34
CA GLY A 17 -5.93 16.36 8.16
C GLY A 17 -7.08 17.26 7.71
N ALA A 18 -8.27 16.95 8.21
CA ALA A 18 -9.44 17.81 8.04
C ALA A 18 -9.22 19.14 8.77
N HIS A 19 -9.52 20.25 8.12
CA HIS A 19 -9.49 21.56 8.74
C HIS A 19 -10.68 22.42 8.32
N THR A 20 -11.01 23.39 9.17
CA THR A 20 -12.08 24.38 8.97
C THR A 20 -11.54 25.77 9.25
N HIS A 21 -12.07 26.77 8.55
CA HIS A 21 -11.83 28.17 8.82
C HIS A 21 -13.01 28.74 9.62
N SER A 22 -12.71 29.67 10.53
CA SER A 22 -13.75 30.46 11.20
C SER A 22 -13.54 31.93 10.84
N MET A 23 -14.63 32.59 10.45
CA MET A 23 -14.65 34.02 10.18
C MET A 23 -15.72 34.68 11.04
N THR A 24 -15.34 35.75 11.72
CA THR A 24 -16.25 36.57 12.52
C THR A 24 -16.59 37.83 11.74
N PHE A 25 -17.88 38.09 11.57
CA PHE A 25 -18.40 39.33 11.00
C PHE A 25 -19.04 40.19 12.10
N VAL A 26 -18.98 41.51 11.89
CA VAL A 26 -19.72 42.49 12.68
C VAL A 26 -20.69 43.20 11.73
N SER A 27 -21.98 43.17 12.05
CA SER A 27 -23.00 43.91 11.32
C SER A 27 -23.68 44.91 12.25
N GLY A 28 -23.56 46.20 11.94
CA GLY A 28 -24.13 47.33 12.67
C GLY A 28 -23.82 48.64 11.93
N GLY A 29 -24.81 49.53 11.84
CA GLY A 29 -24.71 50.78 11.10
C GLY A 29 -24.06 51.91 11.91
N SER A 30 -23.30 52.75 11.21
CA SER A 30 -22.73 54.04 11.61
C SER A 30 -21.52 54.05 12.57
N SER A 31 -20.38 54.46 12.00
CA SER A 31 -19.28 55.23 12.62
C SER A 31 -18.83 54.81 14.02
N GLY A 32 -18.27 53.60 14.16
CA GLY A 32 -17.50 53.23 15.34
C GLY A 32 -16.48 52.15 14.99
N ALA A 33 -15.25 52.29 15.48
CA ALA A 33 -14.24 51.25 15.31
C ALA A 33 -14.69 49.95 16.02
N PRO A 34 -14.54 48.77 15.40
CA PRO A 34 -14.87 47.51 16.04
C PRO A 34 -14.03 47.33 17.31
N GLY A 35 -14.68 47.31 18.47
CA GLY A 35 -14.04 47.18 19.79
C GLY A 35 -14.53 48.12 20.89
N SER A 36 -15.42 49.09 20.58
CA SER A 36 -15.88 50.12 21.54
C SER A 36 -16.98 49.69 22.52
N GLY A 37 -17.38 48.41 22.56
CA GLY A 37 -18.40 47.92 23.50
C GLY A 37 -19.82 48.46 23.26
N SER A 38 -20.10 49.04 22.08
CA SER A 38 -21.45 49.49 21.71
C SER A 38 -22.42 48.29 21.56
N PRO A 39 -23.64 48.36 22.14
CA PRO A 39 -24.62 47.27 22.10
C PRO A 39 -25.25 47.04 20.71
N ASP A 40 -25.01 47.94 19.76
CA ASP A 40 -25.67 47.94 18.44
C ASP A 40 -24.95 47.11 17.35
N TYR A 41 -23.95 46.31 17.73
CA TYR A 41 -23.27 45.39 16.81
C TYR A 41 -23.71 43.95 17.02
N SER A 42 -24.27 43.33 15.99
CA SER A 42 -24.43 41.89 15.95
C SER A 42 -23.11 41.24 15.51
N LYS A 43 -22.53 40.41 16.39
CA LYS A 43 -21.38 39.57 16.07
C LYS A 43 -21.90 38.20 15.61
N TYR A 44 -21.66 37.88 14.36
CA TYR A 44 -22.01 36.56 13.83
C TYR A 44 -20.75 35.82 13.35
N SER A 45 -20.60 34.58 13.80
CA SER A 45 -19.50 33.69 13.42
C SER A 45 -19.99 32.68 12.41
N VAL A 46 -19.23 32.52 11.32
CA VAL A 46 -19.42 31.42 10.38
C VAL A 46 -18.18 30.54 10.37
N ASN A 47 -18.41 29.25 10.28
CA ASN A 47 -17.36 28.25 10.13
C ASN A 47 -17.53 27.59 8.78
N THR A 48 -16.42 27.39 8.06
CA THR A 48 -16.44 26.46 6.92
C THR A 48 -16.55 25.04 7.47
N SER A 49 -17.18 24.15 6.72
CA SER A 49 -17.28 22.74 7.07
C SER A 49 -16.17 21.94 6.40
N SER A 50 -15.73 20.86 7.05
CA SER A 50 -14.75 19.92 6.50
C SER A 50 -15.38 18.55 6.36
N ALA A 51 -15.07 17.84 5.26
CA ALA A 51 -15.57 16.48 5.03
C ALA A 51 -14.85 15.41 5.87
N GLY A 52 -13.86 15.79 6.68
CA GLY A 52 -13.08 14.83 7.47
C GLY A 52 -11.90 14.23 6.69
N ALA A 53 -10.98 13.60 7.43
CA ALA A 53 -9.93 12.80 6.81
C ALA A 53 -10.54 11.48 6.32
N HIS A 54 -10.10 11.01 5.15
CA HIS A 54 -10.51 9.70 4.64
C HIS A 54 -9.30 8.94 4.11
N THR A 55 -9.41 7.62 4.10
CA THR A 55 -8.39 6.71 3.61
C THR A 55 -8.98 5.77 2.57
N HIS A 56 -8.11 5.33 1.66
CA HIS A 56 -8.41 4.27 0.70
C HIS A 56 -7.61 3.04 1.07
N SER A 57 -8.19 1.87 0.83
CA SER A 57 -7.48 0.59 0.93
C SER A 57 -7.42 -0.03 -0.46
N VAL A 58 -6.28 -0.63 -0.81
CA VAL A 58 -6.09 -1.29 -2.10
C VAL A 58 -5.88 -2.78 -1.85
N ALA A 59 -6.79 -3.62 -2.36
CA ALA A 59 -6.61 -5.07 -2.35
C ALA A 59 -5.69 -5.49 -3.50
N ILE A 60 -4.53 -6.06 -3.17
CA ILE A 60 -3.49 -6.42 -4.16
C ILE A 60 -3.78 -7.77 -4.84
N GLY A 61 -4.52 -8.66 -4.18
CA GLY A 61 -4.91 -9.96 -4.72
C GLY A 61 -3.81 -11.04 -4.65
N SER A 62 -4.13 -12.23 -5.17
CA SER A 62 -3.21 -13.37 -5.25
C SER A 62 -2.15 -13.15 -6.34
N HIS A 63 -0.92 -13.61 -6.08
CA HIS A 63 0.14 -13.65 -7.09
C HIS A 63 0.77 -15.05 -7.16
N GLY A 64 1.53 -15.31 -8.23
CA GLY A 64 2.18 -16.59 -8.46
C GLY A 64 3.57 -16.43 -9.06
N HIS A 65 4.27 -17.56 -9.19
CA HIS A 65 5.62 -17.62 -9.75
C HIS A 65 5.69 -18.63 -10.88
N THR A 66 6.51 -18.32 -11.88
CA THR A 66 6.94 -19.30 -12.90
C THR A 66 8.32 -19.80 -12.50
N ILE A 67 8.44 -21.12 -12.33
CA ILE A 67 9.71 -21.78 -12.02
C ILE A 67 10.07 -22.67 -13.20
N THR A 68 11.30 -22.52 -13.70
CA THR A 68 11.85 -23.38 -14.75
C THR A 68 12.87 -24.32 -14.14
N VAL A 69 12.68 -25.62 -14.35
CA VAL A 69 13.67 -26.65 -14.01
C VAL A 69 14.18 -27.25 -15.32
N ASN A 70 15.47 -27.07 -15.58
CA ASN A 70 16.10 -27.64 -16.77
C ASN A 70 16.38 -29.13 -16.53
N ALA A 71 16.28 -29.93 -17.60
CA ALA A 71 16.68 -31.33 -17.55
C ALA A 71 18.17 -31.43 -17.23
N ALA A 72 18.52 -32.35 -16.32
CA ALA A 72 19.90 -32.66 -15.95
C ALA A 72 20.05 -34.18 -15.82
N GLY A 73 21.14 -34.73 -16.36
CA GLY A 73 21.41 -36.16 -16.40
C GLY A 73 21.88 -36.64 -17.76
N ASN A 74 22.14 -37.94 -17.85
CA ASN A 74 22.59 -38.63 -19.06
C ASN A 74 21.44 -39.44 -19.68
N ALA A 75 21.64 -40.00 -20.89
CA ALA A 75 20.64 -40.85 -21.55
C ALA A 75 20.36 -42.15 -20.78
N GLU A 76 21.37 -42.74 -20.13
CA GLU A 76 21.21 -43.87 -19.22
C GLU A 76 21.63 -43.51 -17.79
N ASN A 77 20.93 -44.09 -16.82
CA ASN A 77 21.33 -44.05 -15.42
C ASN A 77 22.26 -45.22 -15.09
N THR A 78 23.56 -44.99 -15.16
CA THR A 78 24.58 -46.04 -14.96
C THR A 78 25.33 -45.85 -13.65
N VAL A 79 25.54 -46.94 -12.91
CA VAL A 79 26.61 -47.02 -11.92
C VAL A 79 27.96 -47.22 -12.62
N LYS A 80 29.07 -47.07 -11.89
CA LYS A 80 30.39 -47.43 -12.41
C LYS A 80 30.41 -48.92 -12.78
N ASN A 81 30.65 -49.22 -14.05
CA ASN A 81 30.67 -50.59 -14.57
C ASN A 81 31.83 -50.77 -15.56
N ILE A 82 32.08 -52.03 -15.92
CA ILE A 82 33.04 -52.46 -16.94
C ILE A 82 32.26 -53.37 -17.89
N ALA A 83 32.38 -53.12 -19.20
CA ALA A 83 31.70 -53.92 -20.20
C ALA A 83 32.33 -55.32 -20.30
N PHE A 84 31.47 -56.35 -20.32
CA PHE A 84 31.87 -57.74 -20.55
C PHE A 84 31.00 -58.39 -21.62
N ASN A 85 31.57 -59.33 -22.36
CA ASN A 85 30.83 -60.19 -23.27
C ASN A 85 30.19 -61.32 -22.47
N TYR A 86 28.87 -61.43 -22.54
CA TYR A 86 28.16 -62.58 -21.96
C TYR A 86 28.38 -63.82 -22.84
N ILE A 87 28.99 -64.87 -22.27
CA ILE A 87 29.13 -66.18 -22.92
C ILE A 87 28.35 -67.23 -22.13
N VAL A 88 27.85 -68.23 -22.85
CA VAL A 88 27.22 -69.42 -22.28
C VAL A 88 27.99 -70.65 -22.72
N ARG A 89 28.08 -71.66 -21.85
CA ARG A 89 28.68 -72.96 -22.22
C ARG A 89 27.66 -73.78 -23.02
N LEU A 90 28.10 -74.42 -24.10
CA LEU A 90 27.28 -75.41 -24.81
C LEU A 90 27.32 -76.76 -24.07
N ALA A 91 26.26 -77.57 -24.24
CA ALA A 91 26.10 -78.90 -23.70
C ALA A 91 26.81 -79.97 -24.55
#